data_AF-S7U1N6-F1
#
_entry.id   AF-S7U1N6-F1
#
_cell.length_a   1.000
_cell.length_b   1.000
_cell.length_c   1.000
_cell.angle_alpha   90.00
_cell.angle_beta   90.00
_cell.angle_gamma   90.00
#
_symmetry.space_group_name_H-M   'P 1'
#
loop_
_entity.id
_entity.type
_entity.pdbx_description
1 polymer ?
#
loop_
_entity_poly.entity_id
_entity_poly.type
_entity_poly.pdbx_seq_one_letter_code
_entity_poly.pdbx_strand_id
1 'polypeptide(L)'
;MLSTNRQKMVGLIGLLIVLLAAMWMSIVCGYTDTSWRQAMAALIDNNGSNAHLVVATVRLPRALIAAVVGASLAMAGALMQALTRNPLASPGIFGINAGAGFFIVVMVTFFSISSLQMLSWIAFIGAAAAAAIVFVISAAGKDGLTPLKMTLAGTAVAALFASLTQGMLAMNEKALEEVLFWLAGSVAGRKLELLTAVFPYLAAAWAGAMLLARHVNILMMGDDVAKGLGQRTNLIKLPPFC
;
A
#
# COMPACT_ATOMS: atom_id res chain seq x y z
N MET A 1 -15.29 1.85 -21.85
CA MET A 1 -15.01 2.50 -20.55
C MET A 1 -16.10 3.53 -20.28
N LEU A 2 -16.65 3.57 -19.05
CA LEU A 2 -17.86 4.32 -18.68
C LEU A 2 -17.79 5.78 -19.18
N SER A 3 -18.64 6.14 -20.15
CA SER A 3 -18.55 7.41 -20.88
C SER A 3 -19.30 8.55 -20.18
N THR A 4 -20.30 8.22 -19.37
CA THR A 4 -21.19 9.21 -18.73
C THR A 4 -20.97 9.26 -17.22
N ASN A 5 -21.12 10.44 -16.60
CA ASN A 5 -21.05 10.59 -15.13
C ASN A 5 -22.01 9.65 -14.40
N ARG A 6 -23.21 9.43 -14.95
CA ARG A 6 -24.19 8.47 -14.42
C ARG A 6 -23.65 7.05 -14.40
N GLN A 7 -22.99 6.60 -15.47
CA GLN A 7 -22.38 5.27 -15.56
C GLN A 7 -21.22 5.12 -14.57
N LYS A 8 -20.38 6.15 -14.42
CA LYS A 8 -19.30 6.18 -13.41
C LYS A 8 -19.84 6.08 -11.98
N MET A 9 -20.90 6.82 -11.68
CA MET A 9 -21.55 6.80 -10.36
C MET A 9 -22.19 5.45 -10.05
N VAL A 10 -22.90 4.85 -11.01
CA VAL A 10 -23.48 3.51 -10.88
C VAL A 10 -22.38 2.46 -10.68
N GLY A 11 -21.27 2.55 -11.43
CA GLY A 11 -20.13 1.66 -11.26
C GLY A 11 -19.49 1.78 -9.87
N LEU A 12 -19.33 3.00 -9.35
CA LEU A 12 -18.78 3.25 -8.03
C LEU A 12 -19.67 2.70 -6.91
N ILE A 13 -20.99 2.90 -7.01
CA ILE A 13 -21.96 2.33 -6.06
C ILE A 13 -21.92 0.79 -6.13
N GLY A 14 -21.87 0.21 -7.32
CA GLY A 14 -21.78 -1.24 -7.51
C GLY A 14 -20.52 -1.82 -6.85
N LEU A 15 -19.35 -1.20 -7.06
CA LEU A 15 -18.10 -1.63 -6.44
C LEU A 15 -18.12 -1.47 -4.91
N LEU A 16 -18.75 -0.42 -4.39
CA LEU A 16 -18.92 -0.23 -2.95
C LEU A 16 -19.79 -1.35 -2.33
N ILE A 17 -20.88 -1.73 -3.00
CA ILE A 17 -21.74 -2.84 -2.56
C ILE A 17 -20.96 -4.15 -2.56
N VAL A 18 -20.18 -4.43 -3.60
CA VAL A 18 -19.33 -5.63 -3.69
C VAL A 18 -18.29 -5.65 -2.55
N LEU A 19 -17.65 -4.51 -2.26
CA LEU A 19 -16.71 -4.39 -1.15
C LEU A 19 -17.37 -4.70 0.19
N LEU A 20 -18.53 -4.10 0.48
CA LEU A 20 -19.27 -4.34 1.72
C LEU A 20 -19.73 -5.79 1.85
N ALA A 21 -20.19 -6.40 0.75
CA ALA A 21 -20.56 -7.81 0.71
C ALA A 21 -19.35 -8.72 0.98
N ALA A 22 -18.19 -8.42 0.39
CA ALA A 22 -16.95 -9.17 0.62
C ALA A 22 -16.46 -9.02 2.06
N MET A 23 -16.57 -7.82 2.65
CA MET A 23 -16.25 -7.60 4.07
C MET A 23 -17.17 -8.41 4.97
N TRP A 24 -18.48 -8.41 4.71
CA TRP A 24 -19.44 -9.20 5.47
C TRP A 24 -19.15 -10.70 5.36
N MET A 25 -18.87 -11.17 4.15
CA MET A 25 -18.50 -12.57 3.91
C MET A 25 -17.21 -12.95 4.63
N SER A 26 -16.21 -12.06 4.68
CA SER A 26 -14.96 -12.25 5.44
C SER A 26 -15.17 -12.33 6.95
N ILE A 27 -16.22 -11.68 7.48
CA ILE A 27 -16.59 -11.75 8.90
C ILE A 27 -17.30 -13.07 9.22
N VAL A 28 -18.17 -13.55 8.32
CA VAL A 28 -18.98 -14.76 8.55
C VAL A 28 -18.19 -16.04 8.26
N CYS A 29 -17.39 -16.05 7.19
CA CYS A 29 -16.57 -17.19 6.81
C CYS A 29 -15.27 -17.22 7.61
N GLY A 30 -15.09 -18.26 8.42
CA GLY A 30 -13.86 -18.48 9.16
C GLY A 30 -13.78 -19.89 9.73
N TYR A 31 -12.71 -20.17 10.45
CA TYR A 31 -12.44 -21.50 11.01
C TYR A 31 -13.48 -21.97 12.02
N THR A 32 -14.09 -21.03 12.76
CA THR A 32 -15.19 -21.34 13.69
C THR A 32 -16.53 -21.20 12.98
N ASP A 33 -17.41 -22.19 13.13
CA ASP A 33 -18.77 -22.12 12.60
C ASP A 33 -19.54 -21.00 13.30
N THR A 34 -19.77 -19.91 12.57
CA THR A 34 -20.55 -18.77 13.02
C THR A 34 -21.68 -18.53 12.04
N SER A 35 -22.92 -18.62 12.49
CA SER A 35 -24.07 -18.29 11.64
C SER A 35 -24.15 -16.79 11.36
N TRP A 36 -24.80 -16.39 10.27
CA TRP A 36 -25.05 -14.98 9.94
C TRP A 36 -25.69 -14.19 11.09
N ARG A 37 -26.62 -14.83 11.82
CA ARG A 37 -27.29 -14.21 12.97
C ARG A 37 -26.33 -13.98 14.14
N GLN A 38 -25.44 -14.93 14.41
CA GLN A 38 -24.43 -14.80 15.47
C GLN A 38 -23.38 -13.74 15.12
N ALA A 39 -22.97 -13.64 13.85
CA ALA A 39 -22.06 -12.58 13.41
C ALA A 39 -22.68 -11.19 13.59
N MET A 40 -23.98 -11.04 13.29
CA MET A 40 -24.70 -9.78 13.50
C MET A 40 -24.92 -9.48 14.99
N ALA A 41 -25.30 -10.50 15.77
CA ALA A 41 -25.44 -10.37 17.22
C ALA A 41 -24.12 -9.98 17.88
N ALA A 42 -22.99 -10.55 17.45
CA ALA A 42 -21.66 -10.21 17.96
C ALA A 42 -21.28 -8.73 17.77
N LEU A 43 -21.83 -8.05 16.76
CA LEU A 43 -21.57 -6.63 16.48
C LEU A 43 -22.49 -5.68 17.25
N ILE A 44 -23.69 -6.12 17.61
CA ILE A 44 -24.74 -5.27 18.23
C ILE A 44 -24.82 -5.53 19.74
N ASP A 45 -24.82 -6.80 20.14
CA ASP A 45 -25.00 -7.25 21.53
C ASP A 45 -23.99 -8.36 21.85
N ASN A 46 -22.77 -7.93 22.21
CA ASN A 46 -21.68 -8.85 22.48
C ASN A 46 -21.85 -9.50 23.85
N ASN A 47 -22.50 -10.66 23.86
CA ASN A 47 -22.72 -11.47 25.07
C ASN A 47 -21.48 -12.25 25.57
N GLY A 48 -20.26 -11.88 25.14
CA GLY A 48 -18.99 -12.45 25.63
C GLY A 48 -18.69 -13.90 25.22
N SER A 49 -19.53 -14.52 24.38
CA SER A 49 -19.30 -15.87 23.88
C SER A 49 -18.01 -15.97 23.04
N ASN A 50 -17.36 -17.13 23.01
CA ASN A 50 -16.16 -17.35 22.19
C ASN A 50 -16.39 -16.98 20.71
N ALA A 51 -17.57 -17.26 20.16
CA ALA A 51 -17.94 -16.88 18.80
C ALA A 51 -17.99 -15.35 18.62
N HIS A 52 -18.59 -14.63 19.57
CA HIS A 52 -18.68 -13.17 19.51
C HIS A 52 -17.31 -12.52 19.68
N LEU A 53 -16.48 -13.04 20.59
CA LEU A 53 -15.10 -12.56 20.78
C LEU A 53 -14.26 -12.75 19.53
N VAL A 54 -14.33 -13.91 18.86
CA VAL A 54 -13.60 -14.15 17.60
C VAL A 54 -14.04 -13.18 16.51
N VAL A 55 -15.35 -12.93 16.38
CA VAL A 55 -15.88 -11.96 15.40
C VAL A 55 -15.35 -10.54 15.71
N ALA A 56 -15.46 -10.09 16.96
CA ALA A 56 -15.10 -8.73 17.35
C ALA A 56 -13.58 -8.46 17.38
N THR A 57 -12.77 -9.43 17.79
CA THR A 57 -11.33 -9.22 18.06
C THR A 57 -10.41 -9.73 16.94
N VAL A 58 -10.90 -10.63 16.08
CA VAL A 58 -10.08 -11.22 15.01
C VAL A 58 -10.64 -10.90 13.64
N ARG A 59 -11.92 -11.22 13.39
CA ARG A 59 -12.48 -11.16 12.03
C ARG A 59 -12.81 -9.74 11.57
N LEU A 60 -13.44 -8.95 12.43
CA LEU A 60 -13.76 -7.55 12.14
C LEU A 60 -12.49 -6.72 11.93
N PRO A 61 -11.46 -6.76 12.80
CA PRO A 61 -10.20 -6.06 12.56
C PRO A 61 -9.53 -6.50 11.26
N ARG A 62 -9.48 -7.81 10.98
CA ARG A 62 -8.91 -8.33 9.73
C ARG A 62 -9.61 -7.75 8.49
N ALA A 63 -10.94 -7.72 8.47
CA ALA A 63 -11.72 -7.19 7.35
C ALA A 63 -11.49 -5.69 7.14
N LEU A 64 -11.47 -4.90 8.23
CA LEU A 64 -11.20 -3.46 8.17
C LEU A 64 -9.78 -3.16 7.70
N ILE A 65 -8.78 -3.86 8.26
CA ILE A 65 -7.38 -3.69 7.87
C ILE A 65 -7.19 -4.05 6.40
N ALA A 66 -7.76 -5.17 5.93
CA ALA A 66 -7.70 -5.57 4.53
C ALA A 66 -8.32 -4.51 3.59
N ALA A 67 -9.47 -3.94 3.96
CA ALA A 67 -10.12 -2.90 3.18
C ALA A 67 -9.28 -1.61 3.11
N VAL A 68 -8.73 -1.16 4.25
CA VAL A 68 -7.90 0.05 4.33
C VAL A 68 -6.58 -0.12 3.59
N VAL A 69 -5.90 -1.25 3.76
CA VAL A 69 -4.66 -1.56 3.03
C VAL A 69 -4.94 -1.69 1.54
N GLY A 70 -6.01 -2.38 1.14
CA GLY A 70 -6.43 -2.51 -0.25
C GLY A 70 -6.73 -1.16 -0.91
N ALA A 71 -7.46 -0.28 -0.23
CA ALA A 71 -7.72 1.09 -0.71
C ALA A 71 -6.42 1.89 -0.88
N SER A 72 -5.49 1.77 0.06
CA SER A 72 -4.19 2.45 0.02
C SER A 72 -3.34 1.97 -1.15
N LEU A 73 -3.26 0.65 -1.38
CA LEU A 73 -2.56 0.05 -2.50
C LEU A 73 -3.20 0.44 -3.85
N ALA A 74 -4.54 0.48 -3.92
CA ALA A 74 -5.25 0.92 -5.11
C ALA A 74 -4.95 2.38 -5.45
N MET A 75 -4.93 3.28 -4.45
CA MET A 75 -4.57 4.69 -4.65
C MET A 75 -3.11 4.87 -5.06
N ALA A 76 -2.18 4.17 -4.39
CA ALA A 76 -0.77 4.23 -4.74
C ALA A 76 -0.51 3.71 -6.16
N GLY A 77 -1.18 2.62 -6.56
CA GLY A 77 -1.15 2.09 -7.92
C GLY A 77 -1.69 3.09 -8.95
N ALA A 78 -2.87 3.67 -8.69
CA ALA A 78 -3.47 4.67 -9.59
C ALA A 78 -2.58 5.91 -9.76
N LEU A 79 -1.98 6.42 -8.68
CA LEU A 79 -1.05 7.54 -8.73
C LEU A 79 0.21 7.19 -9.54
N MET A 80 0.81 6.02 -9.29
CA MET A 80 1.98 5.56 -10.04
C MET A 80 1.69 5.40 -11.53
N GLN A 81 0.56 4.79 -11.90
CA GLN A 81 0.14 4.63 -13.29
C GLN A 81 -0.05 5.98 -13.98
N ALA A 82 -0.64 6.95 -13.28
CA ALA A 82 -0.89 8.26 -13.86
C ALA A 82 0.37 9.13 -13.96
N LEU A 83 1.27 9.09 -12.97
CA LEU A 83 2.55 9.80 -12.99
C LEU A 83 3.49 9.27 -14.09
N THR A 84 3.53 7.96 -14.27
CA THR A 84 4.38 7.29 -15.26
C THR A 84 3.74 7.23 -16.65
N ARG A 85 2.42 7.50 -16.74
CA ARG A 85 1.59 7.21 -17.92
C ARG A 85 1.75 5.77 -18.42
N ASN A 86 1.95 4.83 -17.50
CA ASN A 86 2.15 3.43 -17.79
C ASN A 86 1.12 2.60 -17.00
N PRO A 87 0.16 1.92 -17.67
CA PRO A 87 -0.85 1.11 -16.98
C PRO A 87 -0.26 -0.08 -16.20
N LEU A 88 0.98 -0.47 -16.50
CA LEU A 88 1.69 -1.54 -15.80
C LEU A 88 2.50 -1.04 -14.59
N ALA A 89 2.60 0.27 -14.38
CA ALA A 89 3.34 0.81 -13.25
C ALA A 89 2.66 0.48 -11.92
N SER A 90 3.46 0.11 -10.93
CA SER A 90 3.02 -0.11 -9.56
C SER A 90 4.15 0.24 -8.59
N PRO A 91 3.86 0.58 -7.33
CA PRO A 91 4.89 0.89 -6.33
C PRO A 91 5.95 -0.20 -6.17
N GLY A 92 5.58 -1.47 -6.35
CA GLY A 92 6.50 -2.60 -6.26
C GLY A 92 7.59 -2.58 -7.33
N ILE A 93 7.30 -2.08 -8.53
CA ILE A 93 8.27 -1.97 -9.64
C ILE A 93 9.32 -0.89 -9.36
N PHE A 94 8.97 0.13 -8.57
CA PHE A 94 9.88 1.24 -8.22
C PHE A 94 10.78 0.94 -7.01
N GLY A 95 10.83 -0.31 -6.54
CA GLY A 95 11.70 -0.72 -5.43
C GLY A 95 11.32 -0.16 -4.06
N ILE A 96 10.20 0.55 -3.95
CA ILE A 96 9.71 1.17 -2.71
C ILE A 96 9.42 0.09 -1.66
N ASN A 97 8.68 -0.96 -2.05
CA ASN A 97 8.35 -2.08 -1.16
C ASN A 97 9.62 -2.85 -0.73
N ALA A 98 10.55 -3.06 -1.66
CA ALA A 98 11.81 -3.76 -1.40
C ALA A 98 12.72 -2.97 -0.45
N GLY A 99 12.80 -1.65 -0.61
CA GLY A 99 13.55 -0.76 0.29
C GLY A 99 12.96 -0.72 1.70
N ALA A 100 11.65 -0.55 1.82
CA ALA A 100 10.97 -0.61 3.12
C ALA A 100 11.22 -1.95 3.83
N GLY A 101 11.08 -3.07 3.11
CA GLY A 101 11.34 -4.41 3.64
C GLY A 101 12.79 -4.61 4.08
N PHE A 102 13.75 -4.24 3.23
CA PHE A 102 15.18 -4.38 3.54
C PHE A 102 15.56 -3.61 4.82
N PHE A 103 15.16 -2.35 4.94
CA PHE A 103 15.48 -1.54 6.12
C PHE A 103 14.82 -2.09 7.39
N ILE A 104 13.59 -2.61 7.31
CA ILE A 104 12.94 -3.31 8.42
C ILE A 104 13.78 -4.51 8.84
N VAL A 105 14.20 -5.36 7.89
CA VAL A 105 14.98 -6.57 8.19
C VAL A 105 16.33 -6.19 8.82
N VAL A 106 17.01 -5.16 8.33
CA VAL A 106 18.24 -4.63 8.94
C VAL A 106 18.00 -4.21 10.39
N MET A 107 16.96 -3.41 10.64
CA MET A 107 16.68 -2.86 11.97
C MET A 107 16.21 -3.93 12.96
N VAL A 108 15.43 -4.91 12.51
CA VAL A 108 15.03 -6.05 13.36
C VAL A 108 16.23 -6.95 13.66
N THR A 109 17.07 -7.25 12.67
CA THR A 109 18.18 -8.20 12.82
C THR A 109 19.32 -7.65 13.67
N PHE A 110 19.70 -6.38 13.49
CA PHE A 110 20.85 -5.79 14.17
C PHE A 110 20.51 -5.01 15.45
N PHE A 111 19.30 -4.44 15.51
CA PHE A 111 18.91 -3.56 16.63
C PHE A 111 17.78 -4.15 17.47
N SER A 112 17.27 -5.34 17.14
CA SER A 112 16.20 -6.03 17.88
C SER A 112 14.95 -5.16 18.10
N ILE A 113 14.66 -4.27 17.16
CA ILE A 113 13.52 -3.36 17.24
C ILE A 113 12.23 -4.13 16.96
N SER A 114 11.33 -4.15 17.94
CA SER A 114 10.03 -4.81 17.83
C SER A 114 8.83 -3.86 17.89
N SER A 115 9.06 -2.57 18.16
CA SER A 115 8.00 -1.56 18.23
C SER A 115 7.41 -1.25 16.86
N LEU A 116 6.11 -1.48 16.68
CA LEU A 116 5.44 -1.28 15.38
C LEU A 116 5.52 0.17 14.88
N GLN A 117 5.44 1.15 15.78
CA GLN A 117 5.54 2.55 15.41
C GLN A 117 6.93 2.86 14.81
N MET A 118 7.97 2.30 15.42
CA MET A 118 9.34 2.47 14.94
C MET A 118 9.54 1.73 13.61
N LEU A 119 9.02 0.51 13.48
CA LEU A 119 9.04 -0.24 12.22
C LEU A 119 8.33 0.50 11.10
N SER A 120 7.24 1.20 11.38
CA SER A 120 6.51 2.01 10.38
C SER A 120 7.36 3.17 9.89
N TRP A 121 8.03 3.90 10.79
CA TRP A 121 8.96 4.97 10.41
C TRP A 121 10.17 4.46 9.65
N ILE A 122 10.73 3.33 10.06
CA ILE A 122 11.82 2.66 9.33
C ILE A 122 11.36 2.28 7.92
N ALA A 123 10.14 1.77 7.77
CA ALA A 123 9.55 1.46 6.47
C ALA A 123 9.46 2.70 5.59
N PHE A 124 8.96 3.82 6.11
CA PHE A 124 8.87 5.09 5.38
C PHE A 124 10.25 5.62 4.97
N ILE A 125 11.23 5.55 5.88
CA ILE A 125 12.60 5.98 5.58
C ILE A 125 13.23 5.08 4.51
N GLY A 126 13.04 3.75 4.61
CA GLY A 126 13.55 2.79 3.62
C GLY A 126 12.89 2.95 2.25
N ALA A 127 11.57 3.20 2.22
CA ALA A 127 10.81 3.53 1.02
C ALA A 127 11.33 4.82 0.36
N ALA A 128 11.48 5.88 1.14
CA ALA A 128 11.98 7.17 0.67
C ALA A 128 13.43 7.08 0.17
N ALA A 129 14.29 6.32 0.86
CA ALA A 129 15.66 6.07 0.44
C ALA A 129 15.70 5.31 -0.89
N ALA A 130 14.88 4.27 -1.05
CA ALA A 130 14.77 3.54 -2.31
C ALA A 130 14.29 4.44 -3.46
N ALA A 131 13.23 5.22 -3.22
CA ALA A 131 12.72 6.16 -4.20
C ALA A 131 13.76 7.22 -4.59
N ALA A 132 14.53 7.74 -3.62
CA ALA A 132 15.61 8.68 -3.87
C ALA A 132 16.75 8.07 -4.71
N ILE A 133 17.17 6.84 -4.40
CA ILE A 133 18.18 6.12 -5.19
C ILE A 133 17.71 5.94 -6.63
N VAL A 134 16.47 5.47 -6.82
CA VAL A 134 15.88 5.31 -8.15
C VAL A 134 15.83 6.64 -8.89
N PHE A 135 15.43 7.71 -8.22
CA PHE A 135 15.38 9.05 -8.81
C PHE A 135 16.77 9.53 -9.25
N VAL A 136 17.79 9.41 -8.40
CA VAL A 136 19.17 9.82 -8.71
C VAL A 136 19.72 9.04 -9.89
N ILE A 137 19.55 7.71 -9.90
CA ILE A 137 19.98 6.86 -11.02
C ILE A 137 19.26 7.25 -12.31
N SER A 138 17.97 7.55 -12.22
CA SER A 138 17.15 7.88 -13.40
C SER A 138 17.38 9.28 -13.93
N ALA A 139 17.77 10.21 -13.06
CA ALA A 139 18.13 11.58 -13.42
C ALA A 139 19.55 11.69 -13.99
N ALA A 140 20.40 10.68 -13.76
CA ALA A 140 21.74 10.65 -14.31
C ALA A 140 21.74 10.49 -15.84
N GLY A 141 22.57 11.26 -16.52
CA GLY A 141 22.81 11.18 -17.97
C GLY A 141 22.12 12.26 -18.80
N LYS A 142 22.36 12.21 -20.12
CA LYS A 142 22.02 13.30 -21.06
C LYS A 142 20.53 13.43 -21.36
N ASP A 143 19.77 12.33 -21.33
CA ASP A 143 18.34 12.34 -21.70
C ASP A 143 17.41 12.75 -20.53
N GLY A 144 17.97 13.08 -19.37
CA GLY A 144 17.21 13.41 -18.16
C GLY A 144 16.31 12.27 -17.66
N LEU A 145 15.33 12.64 -16.83
CA LEU A 145 14.35 11.73 -16.24
C LEU A 145 13.36 11.21 -17.29
N THR A 146 13.40 9.92 -17.57
CA THR A 146 12.42 9.24 -18.43
C THR A 146 11.70 8.12 -17.68
N PRO A 147 10.42 7.84 -17.98
CA PRO A 147 9.67 6.76 -17.33
C PRO A 147 10.33 5.39 -17.48
N LEU A 148 10.97 5.13 -18.64
CA LEU A 148 11.70 3.90 -18.89
C LEU A 148 12.91 3.75 -17.96
N LYS A 149 13.71 4.80 -17.78
CA LYS A 149 14.85 4.80 -16.84
C LYS A 149 14.39 4.56 -15.41
N MET A 150 13.32 5.22 -14.97
CA MET A 150 12.78 5.03 -13.61
C MET A 150 12.27 3.60 -13.38
N THR A 151 11.66 3.00 -14.40
CA THR A 151 11.20 1.60 -14.32
C THR A 151 12.38 0.64 -14.22
N LEU A 152 13.39 0.78 -15.10
CA LEU A 152 14.58 -0.08 -15.10
C LEU A 152 15.41 0.09 -13.81
N ALA A 153 15.67 1.32 -13.40
CA ALA A 153 16.36 1.62 -12.14
C ALA A 153 15.58 1.08 -10.93
N GLY A 154 14.25 1.25 -10.93
CA GLY A 154 13.36 0.69 -9.90
C GLY A 154 13.51 -0.81 -9.75
N THR A 155 13.42 -1.56 -10.86
CA THR A 155 13.58 -3.02 -10.84
C THR A 155 14.97 -3.46 -10.38
N ALA A 156 16.03 -2.74 -10.78
CA ALA A 156 17.40 -3.03 -10.36
C ALA A 156 17.60 -2.79 -8.85
N VAL A 157 17.10 -1.68 -8.33
CA VAL A 157 17.13 -1.35 -6.90
C VAL A 157 16.30 -2.34 -6.08
N ALA A 158 15.14 -2.73 -6.60
CA ALA A 158 14.31 -3.77 -5.98
C ALA A 158 15.06 -5.11 -5.87
N ALA A 159 15.70 -5.54 -6.95
CA ALA A 159 16.49 -6.77 -6.99
C ALA A 159 17.71 -6.71 -6.05
N LEU A 160 18.36 -5.55 -5.94
CA LEU A 160 19.46 -5.33 -5.00
C LEU A 160 18.98 -5.49 -3.55
N PHE A 161 17.93 -4.79 -3.14
CA PHE A 161 17.40 -4.89 -1.78
C PHE A 161 16.83 -6.27 -1.48
N ALA A 162 16.17 -6.92 -2.44
CA ALA A 162 15.72 -8.30 -2.28
C ALA A 162 16.91 -9.24 -2.06
N SER A 163 17.96 -9.15 -2.87
CA SER A 163 19.17 -9.98 -2.75
C SER A 163 19.88 -9.76 -1.40
N LEU A 164 20.00 -8.51 -0.95
CA LEU A 164 20.59 -8.20 0.35
C LEU A 164 19.75 -8.76 1.50
N THR A 165 18.42 -8.63 1.42
CA THR A 165 17.50 -9.20 2.41
C THR A 165 17.65 -10.72 2.46
N GLN A 166 17.64 -11.40 1.31
CA GLN A 166 17.84 -12.85 1.24
C GLN A 166 19.21 -13.28 1.77
N GLY A 167 20.28 -12.55 1.46
CA GLY A 167 21.63 -12.82 1.96
C GLY A 167 21.74 -12.72 3.48
N MET A 168 21.10 -11.71 4.09
CA MET A 168 21.06 -11.58 5.55
C MET A 168 20.31 -12.74 6.22
N LEU A 169 19.23 -13.18 5.61
CA LEU A 169 18.38 -14.25 6.15
C LEU A 169 18.99 -15.63 5.98
N ALA A 170 19.75 -15.85 4.92
CA ALA A 170 20.53 -17.08 4.73
C ALA A 170 21.55 -17.30 5.87
N MET A 171 21.98 -16.24 6.55
CA MET A 171 22.87 -16.33 7.72
C MET A 171 22.12 -16.66 9.03
N ASN A 172 20.78 -16.70 9.04
CA ASN A 172 19.97 -16.90 10.23
C ASN A 172 18.73 -17.79 9.95
N GLU A 173 18.88 -19.11 10.09
CA GLU A 173 17.83 -20.11 9.77
C GLU A 173 16.48 -19.86 10.47
N LYS A 174 16.47 -19.35 11.71
CA LYS A 174 15.21 -19.03 12.42
C LYS A 174 14.45 -17.85 11.80
N ALA A 175 15.15 -16.91 11.17
CA ALA A 175 14.52 -15.79 10.51
C ALA A 175 13.83 -16.19 9.19
N LEU A 176 14.20 -17.33 8.60
CA LEU A 176 13.71 -17.76 7.29
C LEU A 176 12.20 -18.08 7.29
N GLU A 177 11.69 -18.79 8.31
CA GLU A 177 10.25 -19.14 8.39
C GLU A 177 9.36 -17.91 8.64
N GLU A 178 9.77 -17.00 9.52
CA GLU A 178 9.04 -15.75 9.77
C GLU A 178 9.01 -14.85 8.53
N VAL A 179 10.09 -14.87 7.74
CA VAL A 179 10.19 -14.11 6.49
C VAL A 179 9.28 -14.66 5.41
N LEU A 180 9.10 -15.99 5.29
CA LEU A 180 8.20 -16.53 4.28
C LEU A 180 6.77 -16.00 4.44
N PHE A 181 6.29 -15.88 5.68
CA PHE A 181 5.01 -15.24 5.99
C PHE A 181 5.03 -13.72 5.73
N TRP A 182 6.18 -13.07 5.92
CA TRP A 182 6.33 -11.63 5.72
C TRP A 182 6.39 -11.24 4.23
N LEU A 183 7.13 -12.00 3.43
CA LEU A 183 7.24 -11.85 1.97
C LEU A 183 5.90 -12.13 1.28
N ALA A 184 5.14 -13.12 1.76
CA ALA A 184 3.78 -13.37 1.27
C ALA A 184 2.81 -12.23 1.65
N GLY A 185 3.10 -11.51 2.73
CA GLY A 185 2.22 -10.50 3.31
C GLY A 185 1.03 -11.11 4.05
N SER A 186 0.63 -10.50 5.18
CA SER A 186 -0.50 -11.00 5.96
C SER A 186 -1.21 -9.91 6.77
N VAL A 187 -2.54 -9.95 6.73
CA VAL A 187 -3.45 -9.18 7.59
C VAL A 187 -3.92 -9.99 8.81
N ALA A 188 -3.49 -11.25 8.94
CA ALA A 188 -3.87 -12.11 10.05
C ALA A 188 -3.21 -11.67 11.38
N GLY A 189 -3.91 -11.88 12.49
CA GLY A 189 -3.39 -11.59 13.83
C GLY A 189 -3.20 -10.10 14.16
N ARG A 190 -3.69 -9.19 13.31
CA ARG A 190 -3.54 -7.74 13.51
C ARG A 190 -4.69 -7.17 14.33
N LYS A 191 -4.36 -6.53 15.46
CA LYS A 191 -5.32 -5.84 16.32
C LYS A 191 -5.79 -4.53 15.70
N LEU A 192 -7.01 -4.11 16.02
CA LEU A 192 -7.58 -2.86 15.54
C LEU A 192 -6.78 -1.63 16.03
N GLU A 193 -6.16 -1.72 17.20
CA GLU A 193 -5.27 -0.69 17.77
C GLU A 193 -4.14 -0.29 16.80
N LEU A 194 -3.64 -1.26 16.02
CA LEU A 194 -2.60 -1.02 15.02
C LEU A 194 -3.15 -0.16 13.87
N LEU A 195 -4.37 -0.46 13.43
CA LEU A 195 -5.04 0.32 12.40
C LEU A 195 -5.25 1.75 12.89
N THR A 196 -5.76 1.93 14.11
CA THR A 196 -6.01 3.27 14.67
C THR A 196 -4.74 4.10 14.84
N ALA A 197 -3.59 3.47 15.14
CA ALA A 197 -2.31 4.16 15.24
C ALA A 197 -1.78 4.63 13.88
N VAL A 198 -1.98 3.83 12.81
CA VAL A 198 -1.47 4.15 11.46
C VAL A 198 -2.48 4.96 10.63
N PHE A 199 -3.76 4.91 10.99
CA PHE A 199 -4.85 5.57 10.27
C PHE A 199 -4.66 7.08 10.01
N PRO A 200 -4.11 7.89 10.95
CA PRO A 200 -3.87 9.31 10.69
C PRO A 200 -2.93 9.55 9.50
N TYR A 201 -1.87 8.74 9.37
CA TYR A 201 -0.91 8.84 8.26
C TYR A 201 -1.57 8.43 6.94
N LEU A 202 -2.38 7.36 6.95
CA LEU A 202 -3.14 6.92 5.78
C LEU A 202 -4.16 7.97 5.35
N ALA A 203 -4.94 8.51 6.29
CA ALA A 203 -5.92 9.56 6.02
C ALA A 203 -5.27 10.81 5.44
N ALA A 204 -4.11 11.23 5.97
CA ALA A 204 -3.34 12.34 5.40
C ALA A 204 -2.86 12.04 3.98
N ALA A 205 -2.36 10.83 3.72
CA ALA A 205 -1.94 10.40 2.38
C ALA A 205 -3.12 10.35 1.40
N TRP A 206 -4.28 9.86 1.83
CA TRP A 206 -5.50 9.80 1.02
C TRP A 206 -6.01 11.20 0.68
N ALA A 207 -6.03 12.11 1.66
CA ALA A 207 -6.38 13.51 1.43
C ALA A 207 -5.40 14.15 0.43
N GLY A 208 -4.10 13.95 0.60
CA GLY A 208 -3.07 14.40 -0.35
C GLY A 208 -3.29 13.86 -1.76
N ALA A 209 -3.57 12.55 -1.90
CA ALA A 209 -3.86 11.92 -3.18
C ALA A 209 -5.09 12.54 -3.87
N MET A 210 -6.16 12.81 -3.13
CA MET A 210 -7.37 13.44 -3.66
C MET A 210 -7.13 14.89 -4.11
N LEU A 211 -6.33 15.66 -3.37
CA LEU A 211 -5.93 17.02 -3.77
C LEU A 211 -5.09 17.02 -5.05
N LEU A 212 -4.27 15.99 -5.25
CA LEU A 212 -3.46 15.81 -6.45
C LEU A 212 -4.25 15.25 -7.64
N ALA A 213 -5.40 14.64 -7.44
CA ALA A 213 -6.16 13.96 -8.50
C ALA A 213 -6.45 14.86 -9.71
N ARG A 214 -6.84 16.13 -9.48
CA ARG A 214 -7.09 17.09 -10.58
C ARG A 214 -5.82 17.40 -11.37
N HIS A 215 -4.70 17.57 -10.67
CA HIS A 215 -3.40 17.87 -11.25
C HIS A 215 -2.86 16.69 -12.07
N VAL A 216 -3.05 15.48 -11.56
CA VAL A 216 -2.68 14.23 -12.23
C VAL A 216 -3.51 14.01 -13.49
N ASN A 217 -4.82 14.30 -13.46
CA ASN A 217 -5.69 14.20 -14.66
C ASN A 217 -5.24 15.15 -15.78
N ILE A 218 -4.84 16.38 -15.44
CA ILE A 218 -4.27 17.32 -16.41
C ILE A 218 -2.96 16.78 -16.97
N LEU A 219 -2.12 16.21 -16.11
CA LEU A 219 -0.88 15.57 -16.54
C LEU A 219 -1.13 14.38 -17.48
N MET A 220 -2.26 13.66 -17.39
CA MET A 220 -2.56 12.59 -18.35
C MET A 220 -2.88 13.10 -19.76
N MET A 221 -3.24 14.38 -19.94
CA MET A 221 -3.54 14.98 -21.25
C MET A 221 -2.30 15.32 -22.09
N GLY A 222 -1.10 15.23 -21.51
CA GLY A 222 0.17 15.54 -22.17
C GLY A 222 0.93 16.65 -21.44
N ASP A 223 2.27 16.60 -21.51
CA ASP A 223 3.12 17.56 -20.80
C ASP A 223 2.96 18.97 -21.38
N ASP A 224 2.74 19.08 -22.69
CA ASP A 224 2.60 20.36 -23.38
C ASP A 224 1.25 21.02 -23.07
N VAL A 225 0.17 20.24 -22.99
CA VAL A 225 -1.15 20.71 -22.55
C VAL A 225 -1.13 21.15 -21.09
N ALA A 226 -0.48 20.37 -20.23
CA ALA A 226 -0.30 20.68 -18.82
C ALA A 226 0.48 21.99 -18.62
N LYS A 227 1.59 22.17 -19.34
CA LYS A 227 2.37 23.43 -19.32
C LYS A 227 1.57 24.61 -19.86
N GLY A 228 0.80 24.41 -20.94
CA GLY A 228 -0.07 25.43 -21.53
C GLY A 228 -1.20 25.91 -20.60
N LEU A 229 -1.65 25.05 -19.68
CA LEU A 229 -2.62 25.39 -18.62
C LEU A 229 -1.97 26.00 -17.35
N GLY A 230 -0.68 26.34 -17.39
CA GLY A 230 0.05 26.96 -16.29
C GLY A 230 0.53 25.99 -15.22
N GLN A 231 0.48 24.68 -15.47
CA GLN A 231 0.89 23.68 -14.49
C GLN A 231 2.42 23.57 -14.43
N ARG A 232 3.00 23.66 -13.23
CA ARG A 232 4.42 23.38 -13.00
C ARG A 232 4.66 21.87 -12.95
N THR A 233 4.73 21.23 -14.12
CA THR A 233 4.85 19.76 -14.27
C THR A 233 5.99 19.15 -13.46
N ASN A 234 7.10 19.88 -13.29
CA ASN A 234 8.27 19.40 -12.54
C ASN A 234 7.98 19.27 -11.04
N LEU A 235 7.14 20.13 -10.44
CA LEU A 235 6.77 20.06 -9.02
C LEU A 235 5.85 18.88 -8.69
N ILE A 236 5.09 18.42 -9.68
CA ILE A 236 4.09 17.36 -9.51
C ILE A 236 4.70 15.99 -9.84
N LYS A 237 5.72 15.96 -10.70
CA LYS A 237 6.56 14.80 -10.96
C LYS A 237 7.70 14.62 -9.95
N LEU A 238 7.97 15.64 -9.13
CA LEU A 238 8.95 15.51 -8.05
C LEU A 238 8.46 14.42 -7.06
N PRO A 239 9.38 13.71 -6.39
CA PRO A 239 9.05 12.54 -5.57
C PRO A 239 8.70 12.79 -4.08
N PRO A 240 8.39 14.00 -3.53
CA PRO A 240 8.20 14.14 -2.08
C PRO A 240 6.93 13.45 -1.54
N PHE A 241 6.23 12.66 -2.35
CA PHE A 241 5.03 11.90 -1.99
C PHE A 241 5.17 10.38 -2.21
N CYS A 242 6.40 9.85 -2.34
CA CYS A 242 6.68 8.42 -2.11
C CYS A 242 6.99 8.17 -0.64
#